data_AF-A0A953LG15-F1
#
_entry.id   AF-A0A953LG15-F1
#
_cell.length_a   1.000
_cell.length_b   1.000
_cell.length_c   1.000
_cell.angle_alpha   90.00
_cell.angle_beta   90.00
_cell.angle_gamma   90.00
#
_symmetry.space_group_name_H-M   'P 1'
#
loop_
_entity.id
_entity.type
_entity.pdbx_description
1 polymer ?
#
loop_
_entity_poly.entity_id
_entity_poly.type
_entity_poly.pdbx_seq_one_letter_code
_entity_poly.pdbx_strand_id
1 'polypeptide(L)'
;FWGLALIAFGLLLLLGNLRIVVWPLRALSGPLALAIPGLIFAAVYSGNRSQWWAIIPAGVMLTLAGVALVDGILPWVNTGWLFFFGLAVTFGLVWRETGGVQRWARVVALACLGMTALILLGSLVRIVLPLALVGIGVYLLVGRGRLG
;
A
#
# COMPACT_ATOMS: atom_id res chain seq x y z
N PHE A 1 -10.22 31.07 -27.38
CA PHE A 1 -10.80 30.01 -26.52
C PHE A 1 -9.74 29.02 -26.03
N TRP A 2 -9.05 28.30 -26.92
CA TRP A 2 -8.02 27.31 -26.54
C TRP A 2 -6.84 27.84 -25.72
N GLY A 3 -6.35 29.06 -26.02
CA GLY A 3 -5.28 29.68 -25.22
C GLY A 3 -5.68 29.95 -23.77
N LEU A 4 -6.94 30.35 -23.53
CA LEU A 4 -7.49 30.58 -22.19
C LEU A 4 -7.67 29.26 -21.43
N ALA A 5 -8.09 28.20 -22.12
CA ALA A 5 -8.17 26.85 -21.56
C ALA A 5 -6.79 26.31 -21.16
N LEU A 6 -5.76 26.52 -21.99
CA LEU A 6 -4.38 26.12 -21.68
C LEU A 6 -3.80 26.92 -20.51
N ILE A 7 -4.07 28.22 -20.43
CA ILE A 7 -3.65 29.06 -19.30
C ILE A 7 -4.37 28.64 -18.00
N ALA A 8 -5.68 28.39 -18.05
CA ALA A 8 -6.44 27.92 -16.90
C ALA A 8 -5.96 26.53 -16.43
N PHE A 9 -5.72 25.60 -17.36
CA PHE A 9 -5.17 24.28 -17.06
C PHE A 9 -3.74 24.38 -16.49
N GLY A 10 -2.89 25.22 -17.08
CA GLY A 10 -1.54 25.49 -16.61
C GLY A 10 -1.52 26.09 -15.20
N LEU A 11 -2.36 27.10 -14.93
CA LEU A 11 -2.51 27.70 -13.60
C LEU A 11 -3.05 26.68 -12.58
N LEU A 12 -3.99 25.82 -12.96
CA LEU A 12 -4.46 24.71 -12.12
C LEU A 12 -3.34 23.74 -11.76
N LEU A 13 -2.52 23.34 -12.74
CA LEU A 13 -1.36 22.47 -12.50
C LEU A 13 -0.32 23.16 -11.60
N LEU A 14 -0.08 24.46 -11.80
CA LEU A 14 0.90 25.26 -11.06
C LEU A 14 0.44 25.50 -9.61
N LEU A 15 -0.83 25.87 -9.39
CA LEU A 15 -1.46 25.95 -8.07
C LEU A 15 -1.44 24.61 -7.35
N GLY A 16 -1.60 23.52 -8.11
CA GLY A 16 -1.40 22.18 -7.63
C GLY A 16 0.03 21.95 -7.14
N ASN A 17 1.04 22.32 -7.93
CA ASN A 17 2.45 22.16 -7.57
C ASN A 17 2.84 22.98 -6.33
N LEU A 18 2.24 24.15 -6.15
CA LEU A 18 2.54 25.07 -5.05
C LEU A 18 2.02 24.62 -3.67
N ARG A 19 1.28 23.50 -3.58
CA ARG A 19 0.65 23.00 -2.34
C ARG A 19 -0.34 23.99 -1.67
N ILE A 20 -0.79 25.01 -2.39
CA ILE A 20 -1.63 26.10 -1.84
C ILE A 20 -3.13 25.76 -1.88
N VAL A 21 -3.59 24.90 -2.78
CA VAL A 21 -5.04 24.67 -3.00
C VAL A 21 -5.40 23.17 -3.00
N VAL A 22 -6.44 22.85 -2.22
CA VAL A 22 -7.20 21.59 -2.02
C VAL A 22 -6.52 20.41 -1.33
N TRP A 23 -6.32 20.58 -0.01
CA TRP A 23 -5.81 19.58 0.93
C TRP A 23 -6.63 18.26 1.05
N PRO A 24 -7.95 18.20 0.78
CA PRO A 24 -8.67 16.91 0.73
C PRO A 24 -8.67 16.24 -0.66
N LEU A 25 -8.90 17.01 -1.73
CA LEU A 25 -9.07 16.45 -3.08
C LEU A 25 -7.77 15.87 -3.66
N ARG A 26 -6.61 16.40 -3.26
CA ARG A 26 -5.30 15.86 -3.66
C ARG A 26 -4.93 14.57 -2.95
N ALA A 27 -5.34 14.41 -1.68
CA ALA A 27 -5.12 13.18 -0.94
C ALA A 27 -5.96 12.03 -1.50
N LEU A 28 -7.18 12.32 -2.01
CA LEU A 28 -8.05 11.31 -2.61
C LEU A 28 -7.86 11.14 -4.12
N SER A 29 -7.28 12.09 -4.85
CA SER A 29 -7.16 11.98 -6.31
C SER A 29 -6.32 10.77 -6.75
N GLY A 30 -5.21 10.48 -6.07
CA GLY A 30 -4.39 9.30 -6.32
C GLY A 30 -5.14 7.99 -6.04
N PRO A 31 -5.67 7.79 -4.83
CA PRO A 31 -6.49 6.63 -4.48
C PRO A 31 -7.68 6.42 -5.42
N LEU A 32 -8.43 7.48 -5.75
CA LEU A 32 -9.60 7.38 -6.63
C LEU A 32 -9.21 7.06 -8.07
N ALA A 33 -8.13 7.66 -8.58
CA ALA A 33 -7.63 7.37 -9.92
C ALA A 33 -7.24 5.89 -10.11
N LEU A 34 -6.86 5.22 -9.03
CA LEU A 34 -6.54 3.78 -9.01
C LEU A 34 -7.76 2.92 -8.68
N ALA A 35 -8.58 3.34 -7.72
CA ALA A 35 -9.74 2.58 -7.26
C ALA A 35 -10.80 2.43 -8.36
N ILE A 36 -11.09 3.50 -9.10
CA ILE A 36 -12.12 3.48 -10.15
C ILE A 36 -11.83 2.42 -11.23
N PRO A 37 -10.67 2.43 -11.92
CA PRO A 37 -10.36 1.39 -12.89
C PRO A 37 -10.22 0.00 -12.24
N GLY A 38 -9.70 -0.08 -11.01
CA GLY A 38 -9.66 -1.33 -10.25
C GLY A 38 -11.05 -1.95 -10.04
N LEU A 39 -12.04 -1.12 -9.69
CA LEU A 39 -13.44 -1.53 -9.55
C LEU A 39 -14.07 -1.93 -10.89
N ILE A 40 -13.71 -1.26 -11.98
CA ILE A 40 -14.17 -1.63 -13.33
C ILE A 40 -13.67 -3.05 -13.68
N PHE A 41 -12.39 -3.35 -13.46
CA PHE A 41 -11.87 -4.70 -13.69
C PHE A 41 -12.47 -5.73 -12.73
N ALA A 42 -12.74 -5.36 -11.48
CA ALA A 42 -13.45 -6.23 -10.55
C ALA A 42 -14.88 -6.56 -11.03
N ALA A 43 -15.57 -5.58 -11.64
CA ALA A 43 -16.88 -5.79 -12.25
C ALA A 43 -16.81 -6.68 -13.52
N VAL A 44 -15.76 -6.53 -14.34
CA VAL A 44 -15.52 -7.44 -15.48
C VAL A 44 -15.37 -8.89 -14.99
N TYR A 45 -14.59 -9.10 -13.93
CA TYR A 45 -14.40 -10.42 -13.35
C TYR A 45 -15.68 -10.98 -12.73
N SER A 46 -16.49 -10.16 -12.04
CA SER A 46 -17.75 -10.63 -11.45
C SER A 46 -18.79 -10.99 -12.51
N GLY A 47 -18.81 -10.28 -13.64
CA GLY A 47 -19.69 -10.57 -14.78
C GLY A 47 -19.29 -11.82 -15.57
N ASN A 48 -17.99 -12.12 -15.71
CA ASN A 48 -17.54 -13.34 -16.38
C ASN A 48 -16.31 -13.94 -15.70
N ARG A 49 -16.55 -14.94 -14.84
CA ARG A 49 -15.50 -15.66 -14.08
C ARG A 49 -14.52 -16.42 -14.97
N SER A 50 -14.84 -16.69 -16.22
CA SER A 50 -13.87 -17.29 -17.16
C SER A 50 -12.73 -16.32 -17.52
N GLN A 51 -12.94 -15.01 -17.35
CA GLN A 51 -11.93 -13.96 -17.54
C GLN A 51 -11.09 -13.78 -16.27
N TRP A 52 -10.47 -14.86 -15.79
CA TRP A 52 -9.67 -14.90 -14.56
C TRP A 52 -8.54 -13.87 -14.53
N TRP A 53 -8.02 -13.47 -15.70
CA TRP A 53 -6.96 -12.48 -15.82
C TRP A 53 -7.37 -11.12 -15.27
N ALA A 54 -8.67 -10.78 -15.26
CA ALA A 54 -9.18 -9.50 -14.78
C ALA A 54 -8.98 -9.29 -13.27
N ILE A 55 -8.75 -10.37 -12.51
CA ILE A 55 -8.39 -10.30 -11.08
C ILE A 55 -7.07 -9.55 -10.89
N ILE A 56 -6.11 -9.71 -11.79
CA ILE A 56 -4.78 -9.12 -11.67
C ILE A 56 -4.84 -7.58 -11.73
N PRO A 57 -5.34 -6.93 -12.79
CA PRO A 57 -5.42 -5.48 -12.84
C PRO A 57 -6.36 -4.94 -11.76
N ALA A 58 -7.47 -5.63 -11.45
CA ALA A 58 -8.35 -5.24 -10.36
C ALA A 58 -7.61 -5.20 -9.01
N GLY A 59 -6.97 -6.32 -8.64
CA GLY A 59 -6.31 -6.48 -7.35
C GLY A 59 -5.09 -5.56 -7.19
N VAL A 60 -4.26 -5.41 -8.22
CA VAL A 60 -3.11 -4.49 -8.20
C VAL A 60 -3.57 -3.05 -8.04
N MET A 61 -4.56 -2.61 -8.81
CA MET A 61 -5.05 -1.23 -8.74
C MET A 61 -5.75 -0.92 -7.41
N LEU A 62 -6.57 -1.84 -6.90
CA LEU A 62 -7.21 -1.67 -5.59
C LEU A 62 -6.19 -1.69 -4.45
N THR A 63 -5.15 -2.53 -4.54
CA THR A 63 -4.05 -2.53 -3.57
C THR A 63 -3.31 -1.19 -3.58
N LEU A 64 -2.95 -0.69 -4.76
CA LEU A 64 -2.27 0.60 -4.89
C LEU A 64 -3.16 1.77 -4.44
N ALA A 65 -4.47 1.69 -4.68
CA ALA A 65 -5.43 2.67 -4.17
C ALA A 65 -5.42 2.70 -2.63
N GLY A 66 -5.43 1.52 -1.99
CA GLY A 66 -5.33 1.40 -0.54
C GLY A 66 -4.01 1.92 0.01
N VAL A 67 -2.89 1.59 -0.63
CA VAL A 67 -1.55 2.10 -0.28
C VAL A 67 -1.52 3.62 -0.37
N ALA A 68 -1.96 4.20 -1.48
CA ALA A 68 -1.99 5.65 -1.68
C ALA A 68 -2.89 6.35 -0.64
N LEU A 69 -3.99 5.72 -0.23
CA LEU A 69 -4.89 6.26 0.78
C LEU A 69 -4.22 6.27 2.15
N VAL A 70 -3.59 5.16 2.54
CA VAL A 70 -2.89 5.04 3.82
C VAL A 70 -1.69 5.99 3.88
N ASP A 71 -0.90 6.10 2.82
CA ASP A 71 0.21 7.06 2.74
C ASP A 71 -0.29 8.51 2.86
N GLY A 72 -1.46 8.81 2.30
CA GLY A 72 -2.08 10.14 2.37
C GLY A 72 -2.58 10.52 3.77
N ILE A 73 -3.07 9.54 4.55
CA ILE A 73 -3.66 9.78 5.89
C ILE A 73 -2.61 9.57 7.01
N LEU A 74 -1.74 8.57 6.87
CA LEU A 74 -0.77 8.11 7.86
C LEU A 74 0.64 8.04 7.25
N PRO A 75 1.26 9.17 6.86
CA PRO A 75 2.54 9.19 6.15
C PRO A 75 3.73 8.64 6.96
N TRP A 76 3.58 8.45 8.27
CA TRP A 76 4.59 7.83 9.13
C TRP A 76 4.52 6.30 9.16
N VAL A 77 3.47 5.70 8.61
CA VAL A 77 3.32 4.24 8.55
C VAL A 77 4.00 3.73 7.27
N ASN A 78 4.88 2.74 7.41
CA ASN A 78 5.41 2.03 6.24
C ASN A 78 4.27 1.25 5.58
N THR A 79 3.92 1.54 4.33
CA THR A 79 2.86 0.86 3.57
C THR A 79 3.36 -0.25 2.66
N GLY A 80 4.67 -0.54 2.66
CA GLY A 80 5.26 -1.59 1.85
C GLY A 80 4.68 -2.97 2.18
N TRP A 81 4.41 -3.26 3.45
CA TRP A 81 3.76 -4.51 3.85
C TRP A 81 2.36 -4.65 3.24
N LEU A 82 1.60 -3.56 3.16
CA LEU A 82 0.25 -3.51 2.61
C LEU A 82 0.26 -3.77 1.10
N PHE A 83 1.22 -3.18 0.39
CA PHE A 83 1.42 -3.43 -1.04
C PHE A 83 1.69 -4.90 -1.32
N PHE A 84 2.69 -5.50 -0.67
CA PHE A 84 3.02 -6.91 -0.89
C PHE A 84 1.90 -7.84 -0.42
N PHE A 85 1.17 -7.48 0.65
CA PHE A 85 0.05 -8.26 1.13
C PHE A 85 -1.10 -8.27 0.12
N GLY A 86 -1.45 -7.10 -0.44
CA GLY A 86 -2.49 -7.01 -1.46
C GLY A 86 -2.14 -7.78 -2.73
N LEU A 87 -0.86 -7.79 -3.14
CA LEU A 87 -0.39 -8.65 -4.23
C LEU A 87 -0.50 -10.13 -3.87
N ALA A 88 -0.11 -10.54 -2.66
CA ALA A 88 -0.22 -11.92 -2.20
C ALA A 88 -1.67 -12.41 -2.26
N VAL A 89 -2.62 -11.57 -1.82
CA VAL A 89 -4.06 -11.86 -1.94
C VAL A 89 -4.48 -11.95 -3.41
N THR A 90 -4.08 -11.00 -4.25
CA THR A 90 -4.44 -10.96 -5.68
C THR A 90 -4.00 -12.23 -6.41
N PHE A 91 -2.73 -12.62 -6.27
CA PHE A 91 -2.22 -13.83 -6.92
C PHE A 91 -2.72 -15.12 -6.25
N GLY A 92 -3.00 -15.09 -4.95
CA GLY A 92 -3.68 -16.19 -4.26
C GLY A 92 -5.08 -16.45 -4.81
N LEU A 93 -5.84 -15.37 -5.09
CA LEU A 93 -7.13 -15.46 -5.76
C LEU A 93 -6.99 -16.01 -7.17
N VAL A 94 -6.04 -15.52 -7.98
CA VAL A 94 -5.78 -16.07 -9.32
C VAL A 94 -5.49 -17.57 -9.28
N TRP A 95 -4.65 -18.01 -8.33
CA TRP A 95 -4.35 -19.43 -8.17
C TRP A 95 -5.59 -20.26 -7.80
N ARG A 96 -6.44 -19.74 -6.91
CA ARG A 96 -7.70 -20.40 -6.52
C ARG A 96 -8.68 -20.51 -7.69
N GLU A 97 -8.89 -19.42 -8.41
CA GLU A 97 -9.91 -19.31 -9.47
C GLU A 97 -9.53 -20.12 -10.71
N THR A 98 -8.24 -20.34 -10.94
CA THR A 98 -7.75 -21.21 -12.01
C THR A 98 -7.70 -22.69 -11.62
N GLY A 99 -8.30 -23.09 -10.50
CA GLY A 99 -8.29 -24.47 -10.01
C GLY A 99 -6.88 -24.99 -9.71
N GLY A 100 -5.93 -24.08 -9.46
CA GLY A 100 -4.55 -24.38 -9.22
C GLY A 100 -3.70 -24.73 -10.45
N VAL A 101 -4.25 -24.57 -11.67
CA VAL A 101 -3.53 -24.78 -12.94
C VAL A 101 -2.35 -23.80 -13.07
N GLN A 102 -2.55 -22.53 -12.68
CA GLN A 102 -1.52 -21.49 -12.78
C GLN A 102 -0.55 -21.55 -11.59
N ARG A 103 0.42 -22.47 -11.63
CA ARG A 103 1.42 -22.67 -10.55
C ARG A 103 2.27 -21.42 -10.27
N TRP A 104 2.54 -20.62 -11.30
CA TRP A 104 3.31 -19.37 -11.15
C TRP A 104 2.62 -18.41 -10.17
N ALA A 105 1.28 -18.34 -10.18
CA ALA A 105 0.53 -17.44 -9.31
C ALA A 105 0.70 -17.82 -7.83
N ARG A 106 0.83 -19.12 -7.51
CA ARG A 106 1.12 -19.58 -6.15
C ARG A 106 2.50 -19.13 -5.68
N VAL A 107 3.51 -19.28 -6.53
CA VAL A 107 4.89 -18.89 -6.19
C VAL A 107 4.96 -17.39 -5.95
N VAL A 108 4.34 -16.60 -6.82
CA VAL A 108 4.26 -15.14 -6.65
C VAL A 108 3.52 -14.78 -5.36
N ALA A 109 2.37 -15.40 -5.08
CA ALA A 109 1.62 -15.15 -3.85
C ALA A 109 2.44 -15.44 -2.59
N LEU A 110 3.15 -16.58 -2.55
CA LEU A 110 4.01 -16.96 -1.42
C LEU A 110 5.22 -16.03 -1.29
N ALA A 111 5.84 -15.63 -2.40
CA ALA A 111 6.95 -14.68 -2.38
C ALA A 111 6.51 -13.32 -1.83
N CYS A 112 5.37 -12.80 -2.29
CA CYS A 112 4.81 -11.55 -1.78
C CYS A 112 4.43 -11.66 -0.29
N LEU A 113 3.83 -12.77 0.14
CA LEU A 113 3.50 -13.00 1.55
C LEU A 113 4.75 -13.08 2.43
N GLY A 114 5.81 -13.73 1.94
CA GLY A 114 7.13 -13.73 2.58
C GLY A 114 7.69 -12.31 2.72
N MET A 115 7.58 -11.48 1.68
CA MET A 115 8.01 -10.07 1.76
C MET A 115 7.19 -9.26 2.76
N THR A 116 5.87 -9.46 2.83
CA THR A 116 5.03 -8.85 3.88
C THR A 116 5.55 -9.22 5.27
N ALA A 117 5.82 -10.51 5.52
CA ALA A 117 6.33 -10.98 6.81
C ALA A 117 7.71 -10.37 7.13
N LEU A 118 8.63 -10.31 6.16
CA LEU A 118 9.95 -9.69 6.34
C LEU A 118 9.87 -8.20 6.67
N ILE A 119 9.00 -7.45 5.98
CA ILE A 119 8.81 -6.02 6.26
C ILE A 119 8.25 -5.81 7.67
N LEU A 120 7.22 -6.58 8.06
CA LEU A 120 6.63 -6.50 9.38
C LEU A 120 7.64 -6.87 10.48
N LEU A 121 8.43 -7.92 10.28
CA LEU A 121 9.51 -8.31 11.19
C LEU A 121 10.54 -7.17 11.34
N GLY A 122 10.96 -6.56 10.22
CA GLY A 122 11.87 -5.42 10.25
C GLY A 122 11.27 -4.22 11.02
N SER A 123 9.97 -3.99 10.89
CA SER A 123 9.24 -2.96 11.65
C SER A 123 9.22 -3.27 13.16
N LEU A 124 9.00 -4.54 13.54
CA LEU A 124 9.06 -4.97 14.94
C LEU A 124 10.46 -4.76 15.51
N VAL A 125 11.52 -5.19 14.81
CA VAL A 125 12.90 -5.01 15.28
C VAL A 125 13.22 -3.53 15.48
N ARG A 126 12.79 -2.65 14.56
CA ARG A 126 12.99 -1.20 14.69
C ARG A 126 12.35 -0.58 15.92
N ILE A 127 11.30 -1.18 16.46
CA ILE A 127 10.58 -0.66 17.65
C ILE A 127 11.05 -1.38 18.93
N VAL A 128 11.07 -2.70 18.89
CA VAL A 128 11.40 -3.55 20.04
C VAL A 128 12.85 -3.38 20.46
N LEU A 129 13.79 -3.25 19.50
CA LEU A 129 15.21 -3.13 19.83
C LEU A 129 15.52 -1.83 20.61
N PRO A 130 15.14 -0.62 20.16
CA PRO A 130 15.32 0.59 20.95
C PRO A 130 14.63 0.52 22.32
N LEU A 131 13.40 -0.01 22.39
CA LEU A 131 12.69 -0.15 23.67
C LEU A 131 13.41 -1.09 24.63
N ALA A 132 13.92 -2.23 24.14
CA ALA A 132 14.71 -3.15 24.93
C ALA A 132 16.01 -2.48 25.43
N LEU A 133 16.71 -1.74 24.58
CA LEU A 133 17.91 -1.00 24.96
C LEU A 133 17.63 0.06 26.03
N VAL A 134 16.53 0.82 25.90
CA VAL A 134 16.10 1.80 26.91
C VAL A 134 15.77 1.10 28.23
N GLY A 135 15.00 0.02 28.19
CA GLY A 135 14.64 -0.76 29.39
C GLY A 135 15.88 -1.33 30.10
N ILE A 136 16.82 -1.89 29.34
CA ILE A 136 18.11 -2.39 29.86
C ILE A 136 18.91 -1.23 30.48
N GLY A 137 19.00 -0.08 29.81
CA GLY A 137 19.70 1.10 30.33
C GLY A 137 19.13 1.58 31.66
N VAL A 138 17.80 1.68 31.76
CA VAL A 138 17.10 2.06 33.00
C VAL A 138 17.37 1.04 34.12
N TYR A 139 17.30 -0.26 33.81
CA TYR A 139 17.58 -1.32 34.78
C TYR A 139 18.98 -1.21 35.38
N LEU A 140 20.00 -0.96 34.55
CA LEU A 140 21.39 -0.81 35.01
C LEU A 140 21.60 0.43 35.89
N LEU A 141 20.94 1.55 35.59
CA LEU A 141 21.04 2.77 36.39
C LEU A 141 20.42 2.61 37.79
N VAL A 142 19.25 1.99 37.87
CA VAL A 142 18.59 1.73 39.16
C VAL A 142 19.36 0.71 39.99
N GLY A 143 19.97 -0.29 39.36
CA GLY A 143 20.82 -1.27 40.05
C GLY A 143 22.07 -0.67 40.68
N ARG A 144 22.71 0.32 40.04
CA ARG A 144 23.89 1.02 40.58
C ARG A 144 23.60 1.88 41.81
N GLY A 145 22.39 2.44 41.91
CA GLY A 145 22.00 3.30 43.04
C GLY A 145 21.73 2.55 44.35
N ARG A 146 21.71 1.21 44.35
CA ARG A 146 21.48 0.38 45.54
C ARG A 146 22.76 -0.13 46.22
N LEU A 147 23.93 0.11 45.62
CA LEU A 147 25.23 -0.38 46.09
C LEU A 147 26.19 0.76 46.51
N GLY A 148 25.71 2.01 46.54
CA GLY A 148 26.47 3.20 46.93
C GLY A 148 25.86 3.88 48.16
#